data_AF-A0A3D3FPQ6-F1
#
_entry.id   AF-A0A3D3FPQ6-F1
#
_cell.length_a   1.000
_cell.length_b   1.000
_cell.length_c   1.000
_cell.angle_alpha   90.00
_cell.angle_beta   90.00
_cell.angle_gamma   90.00
#
_symmetry.space_group_name_H-M   'P 1'
#
loop_
_entity.id
_entity.type
_entity.pdbx_description
1 polymer ?
#
loop_
_entity_poly.entity_id
_entity_poly.type
_entity_poly.pdbx_seq_one_letter_code
_entity_poly.pdbx_strand_id
1 'polypeptide(L)'
;MLASLEAAYEHPVDVEFTVNAVPDDRGAGIGGYRINLVQCRPFKVRIMGRGDIGLIPSSVPEEKVFLRTDGPIVGRSLAAPVDRLVYVSSEAYTLLGEQERYAVARLVGRLAHLPSGKKEPVVMLVGPGRWGTSTPAMGVPVSFNDIKGVTVLVELALMHAGLVPDVSLGTHFFNDLVEMDMLYFAVFPERDECCLSEDFLGRAARALRVVEPDDELWRRTITVLESGDGGELRLYADATAQRALCYLA
;
A
#
# COMPACT_ATOMS: atom_id res chain seq x y z
N MET A 1 -1.50 28.70 -7.95
CA MET A 1 -2.55 27.67 -7.93
C MET A 1 -2.23 26.58 -6.92
N LEU A 2 -1.20 25.74 -7.14
CA LEU A 2 -0.86 24.63 -6.23
C LEU A 2 -0.66 25.06 -4.77
N ALA A 3 0.20 26.06 -4.51
CA ALA A 3 0.41 26.60 -3.16
C ALA A 3 -0.88 27.15 -2.51
N SER A 4 -1.81 27.66 -3.32
CA SER A 4 -3.10 28.18 -2.84
C SER A 4 -4.05 27.05 -2.44
N LEU A 5 -4.04 25.94 -3.19
CA LEU A 5 -4.83 24.74 -2.87
C LEU A 5 -4.26 24.04 -1.64
N GLU A 6 -2.94 23.85 -1.59
CA GLU A 6 -2.24 23.28 -0.43
C GLU A 6 -2.52 24.06 0.86
N ALA A 7 -2.44 25.40 0.81
CA ALA A 7 -2.77 26.24 1.95
C ALA A 7 -4.25 26.15 2.35
N ALA A 8 -5.17 26.07 1.40
CA ALA A 8 -6.61 25.97 1.68
C ALA A 8 -7.00 24.62 2.29
N TYR A 9 -6.29 23.55 1.91
CA TYR A 9 -6.51 22.21 2.46
C TYR A 9 -5.66 21.93 3.70
N GLU A 10 -4.68 22.78 4.03
CA GLU A 10 -3.66 22.58 5.07
C GLU A 10 -2.85 21.28 4.91
N HIS A 11 -2.86 20.73 3.69
CA HIS A 11 -2.24 19.45 3.34
C HIS A 11 -1.79 19.53 1.88
N PRO A 12 -0.73 18.81 1.47
CA PRO A 12 -0.41 18.64 0.05
C PRO A 12 -1.64 18.13 -0.72
N VAL A 13 -1.74 18.48 -1.99
CA VAL A 13 -2.88 18.12 -2.85
C VAL A 13 -2.40 17.46 -4.14
N ASP A 14 -3.12 16.43 -4.58
CA ASP A 14 -3.05 15.93 -5.95
C ASP A 14 -4.10 16.65 -6.82
N VAL A 15 -3.74 17.03 -8.05
CA VAL A 15 -4.61 17.81 -8.93
C VAL A 15 -4.60 17.31 -10.37
N GLU A 16 -5.79 17.29 -10.98
CA GLU A 16 -5.95 17.18 -12.42
C GLU A 16 -6.45 18.53 -12.96
N PHE A 17 -5.86 19.00 -14.05
CA PHE A 17 -6.25 20.27 -14.67
C PHE A 17 -6.22 20.19 -16.19
N THR A 18 -7.00 21.05 -16.82
CA THR A 18 -6.97 21.28 -18.28
C THR A 18 -6.44 22.69 -18.57
N VAL A 19 -5.82 22.85 -19.73
CA VAL A 19 -5.37 24.16 -20.23
C VAL A 19 -6.07 24.44 -21.55
N ASN A 20 -6.86 25.51 -21.57
CA ASN A 20 -7.49 26.01 -22.79
C ASN A 20 -6.67 27.17 -23.34
N ALA A 21 -6.17 27.05 -24.56
CA ALA A 21 -5.56 28.16 -25.28
C ALA A 21 -6.66 29.17 -25.67
N VAL A 22 -6.43 30.44 -25.35
CA VAL A 22 -7.30 31.54 -25.77
C VAL A 22 -6.67 32.14 -27.02
N PRO A 23 -7.36 32.12 -28.18
CA PRO A 23 -6.85 32.75 -29.40
C PRO A 23 -6.61 34.25 -29.16
N ASP A 24 -5.60 34.80 -29.82
CA ASP A 24 -5.46 36.25 -29.88
C ASP A 24 -6.59 36.88 -30.70
N ASP A 25 -6.79 38.20 -30.53
CA ASP A 25 -7.85 38.95 -31.22
C ASP A 25 -7.75 38.92 -32.75
N ARG A 26 -6.64 38.39 -33.30
CA ARG A 26 -6.37 38.26 -34.74
C ARG A 26 -6.53 36.83 -35.25
N GLY A 27 -6.89 35.88 -34.39
CA GLY A 27 -7.13 34.47 -34.71
C GLY A 27 -5.90 33.72 -35.23
N ALA A 28 -4.70 34.28 -35.08
CA ALA A 28 -3.48 33.76 -35.71
C ALA A 28 -2.44 33.23 -34.69
N GLY A 29 -2.66 33.48 -33.40
CA GLY A 29 -1.77 33.02 -32.32
C GLY A 29 -2.50 32.71 -31.02
N ILE A 30 -1.76 32.22 -30.03
CA ILE A 30 -2.26 32.02 -28.65
C ILE A 30 -2.06 33.35 -27.90
N GLY A 31 -3.15 34.09 -27.67
CA GLY A 31 -3.15 35.36 -26.93
C GLY A 31 -3.14 35.19 -25.40
N GLY A 32 -3.48 33.99 -24.91
CA GLY A 32 -3.40 33.63 -23.50
C GLY A 32 -3.80 32.19 -23.24
N TYR A 33 -3.85 31.79 -21.97
CA TYR A 33 -4.30 30.47 -21.57
C TYR A 33 -5.18 30.53 -20.32
N ARG A 34 -6.11 29.59 -20.20
CA ARG A 34 -6.96 29.40 -19.01
C ARG A 34 -6.73 28.00 -18.45
N ILE A 35 -6.29 27.94 -17.20
CA ILE A 35 -6.17 26.69 -16.45
C ILE A 35 -7.51 26.45 -15.74
N ASN A 36 -8.10 25.27 -15.94
CA ASN A 36 -9.29 24.83 -15.19
C ASN A 36 -8.92 23.62 -14.34
N LEU A 37 -9.19 23.72 -13.04
CA LEU A 37 -9.02 22.61 -12.12
C LEU A 37 -10.18 21.63 -12.32
N VAL A 38 -9.87 20.39 -12.68
CA VAL A 38 -10.86 19.32 -12.91
C VAL A 38 -11.04 18.50 -11.64
N GLN A 39 -9.93 18.23 -10.95
CA GLN A 39 -9.92 17.43 -9.73
C GLN A 39 -8.88 17.98 -8.74
N CYS A 40 -9.20 17.93 -7.45
CA CYS A 40 -8.29 18.29 -6.36
C CYS A 40 -8.56 17.37 -5.17
N ARG A 41 -7.55 16.62 -4.73
CA ARG A 41 -7.64 15.62 -3.65
C ARG A 41 -6.60 15.93 -2.56
N PRO A 42 -7.00 16.25 -1.32
CA PRO A 42 -6.05 16.50 -0.23
C PRO A 42 -5.49 15.21 0.37
N PHE A 43 -4.19 15.19 0.65
CA PHE A 43 -3.52 14.14 1.43
C PHE A 43 -3.80 14.30 2.94
N LYS A 44 -5.06 14.15 3.37
CA LYS A 44 -5.45 14.31 4.79
C LYS A 44 -5.07 13.10 5.62
N VAL A 45 -4.37 13.24 6.75
CA VAL A 45 -4.02 12.14 7.67
C VAL A 45 -5.27 11.54 8.35
N ARG A 46 -5.44 10.21 8.34
CA ARG A 46 -6.54 9.49 9.03
C ARG A 46 -5.98 8.80 10.26
N ILE A 47 -6.09 9.43 11.42
CA ILE A 47 -5.75 8.82 12.71
C ILE A 47 -6.92 7.91 13.13
N MET A 48 -6.71 6.60 13.11
CA MET A 48 -7.70 5.61 13.60
C MET A 48 -7.17 4.96 14.88
N GLY A 49 -7.81 5.25 16.03
CA GLY A 49 -7.43 4.72 17.34
C GLY A 49 -7.67 5.70 18.49
N ARG A 50 -7.71 5.21 19.73
CA ARG A 50 -7.79 6.04 20.95
C ARG A 50 -6.39 6.51 21.35
N GLY A 51 -6.18 7.83 21.39
CA GLY A 51 -5.18 8.51 22.22
C GLY A 51 -3.72 8.21 21.89
N ASP A 52 -2.95 9.26 21.61
CA ASP A 52 -1.48 9.25 21.55
C ASP A 52 -0.84 8.50 20.39
N ILE A 53 -1.17 8.90 19.16
CA ILE A 53 -0.43 8.45 17.97
C ILE A 53 0.19 9.66 17.26
N GLY A 54 1.27 10.18 17.84
CA GLY A 54 2.07 11.27 17.29
C GLY A 54 3.58 11.04 17.37
N LEU A 55 4.02 9.89 17.89
CA LEU A 55 5.43 9.57 18.05
C LEU A 55 5.70 8.19 17.46
N ILE A 56 6.48 8.15 16.38
CA ILE A 56 7.27 6.96 16.03
C ILE A 56 8.03 6.57 17.31
N PRO A 57 8.01 5.31 17.77
CA PRO A 57 8.84 4.90 18.89
C PRO A 57 10.28 5.34 18.60
N SER A 58 10.93 6.00 19.56
CA SER A 58 12.28 6.56 19.38
C SER A 58 13.31 5.51 18.95
N SER A 59 13.05 4.25 19.25
CA SER A 59 13.77 3.09 18.72
C SER A 59 12.87 1.85 18.73
N VAL A 60 12.76 1.16 17.60
CA VAL A 60 12.20 -0.20 17.53
C VAL A 60 13.37 -1.16 17.26
N PRO A 61 13.53 -2.25 18.05
CA PRO A 61 14.56 -3.24 17.77
C PRO A 61 14.42 -3.83 16.36
N GLU A 62 15.51 -3.99 15.62
CA GLU A 62 15.48 -4.42 14.21
C GLU A 62 14.78 -5.78 14.03
N GLU A 63 14.92 -6.68 14.99
CA GLU A 63 14.27 -7.99 14.96
C GLU A 63 12.74 -7.94 15.02
N LYS A 64 12.19 -6.82 15.51
CA LYS A 64 10.75 -6.54 15.57
C LYS A 64 10.25 -5.76 14.35
N VAL A 65 11.13 -5.28 13.48
CA VAL A 65 10.75 -4.53 12.28
C VAL A 65 10.41 -5.51 11.16
N PHE A 66 9.20 -5.38 10.61
CA PHE A 66 8.78 -6.12 9.43
C PHE A 66 9.23 -5.39 8.16
N LEU A 67 8.88 -4.11 8.05
CA LEU A 67 9.28 -3.27 6.93
C LEU A 67 9.50 -1.82 7.35
N ARG A 68 10.37 -1.14 6.61
CA ARG A 68 10.62 0.30 6.65
C ARG A 68 10.80 0.79 5.22
N THR A 69 10.24 1.96 4.90
CA THR A 69 10.41 2.57 3.58
C THR A 69 10.39 4.09 3.67
N ASP A 70 11.08 4.73 2.73
CA ASP A 70 11.09 6.17 2.47
C ASP A 70 10.17 6.57 1.28
N GLY A 71 9.27 5.66 0.88
CA GLY A 71 8.22 5.92 -0.09
C GLY A 71 8.53 5.49 -1.54
N PRO A 72 7.60 5.76 -2.48
CA PRO A 72 6.50 6.70 -2.32
C PRO A 72 5.35 6.15 -1.47
N ILE A 73 4.71 7.05 -0.73
CA ILE A 73 3.52 6.81 0.10
C ILE A 73 2.40 7.73 -0.38
N VAL A 74 1.24 7.16 -0.66
CA VAL A 74 0.07 7.87 -1.17
C VAL A 74 -1.14 7.48 -0.35
N GLY A 75 -1.93 8.49 -0.04
CA GLY A 75 -3.17 8.36 0.70
C GLY A 75 -3.06 9.07 2.03
N ARG A 76 -3.91 8.68 2.95
CA ARG A 76 -3.97 9.29 4.28
C ARG A 76 -2.89 8.69 5.15
N SER A 77 -2.03 9.51 5.77
CA SER A 77 -1.12 9.01 6.81
C SER A 77 -1.93 8.21 7.83
N LEU A 78 -1.40 7.07 8.26
CA LEU A 78 -2.07 6.10 9.09
C LEU A 78 -1.12 5.68 10.20
N ALA A 79 -1.61 5.72 11.42
CA ALA A 79 -0.91 5.12 12.53
C ALA A 79 -1.93 4.32 13.34
N ALA A 80 -1.84 3.00 13.27
CA ALA A 80 -2.88 2.09 13.75
C ALA A 80 -2.31 0.68 13.98
N PRO A 81 -2.95 -0.14 14.84
CA PRO A 81 -2.71 -1.57 14.83
C PRO A 81 -3.15 -2.18 13.48
N VAL A 82 -2.39 -3.15 13.00
CA VAL A 82 -2.73 -3.96 11.83
C VAL A 82 -3.41 -5.23 12.32
N ASP A 83 -4.70 -5.35 12.06
CA ASP A 83 -5.49 -6.49 12.54
C ASP A 83 -5.18 -7.76 11.77
N ARG A 84 -4.95 -7.63 10.46
CA ARG A 84 -4.58 -8.73 9.59
C ARG A 84 -3.53 -8.29 8.59
N LEU A 85 -2.41 -9.01 8.55
CA LEU A 85 -1.41 -8.94 7.50
C LEU A 85 -1.59 -10.14 6.57
N VAL A 86 -1.71 -9.89 5.27
CA VAL A 86 -1.60 -10.91 4.22
C VAL A 86 -0.35 -10.60 3.41
N TYR A 87 0.66 -11.44 3.55
CA TYR A 87 1.94 -11.33 2.87
C TYR A 87 2.04 -12.36 1.74
N VAL A 88 2.41 -11.94 0.54
CA VAL A 88 2.74 -12.80 -0.59
C VAL A 88 4.26 -12.79 -0.78
N SER A 89 4.91 -13.94 -0.69
CA SER A 89 6.36 -14.07 -0.88
C SER A 89 6.75 -13.84 -2.33
N SER A 90 7.70 -12.92 -2.55
CA SER A 90 8.21 -12.60 -3.89
C SER A 90 8.93 -13.79 -4.53
N GLU A 91 9.70 -14.55 -3.75
CA GLU A 91 10.43 -15.73 -4.20
C GLU A 91 9.47 -16.85 -4.61
N ALA A 92 8.55 -17.23 -3.72
CA ALA A 92 7.58 -18.29 -4.00
C ALA A 92 6.65 -17.91 -5.17
N TYR A 93 6.19 -16.66 -5.22
CA TYR A 93 5.30 -16.18 -6.28
C TYR A 93 5.93 -16.25 -7.68
N THR A 94 7.24 -15.98 -7.76
CA THR A 94 7.98 -16.03 -9.03
C THR A 94 8.01 -17.44 -9.61
N LEU A 95 8.09 -18.46 -8.76
CA LEU A 95 8.13 -19.87 -9.16
C LEU A 95 6.79 -20.40 -9.67
N LEU A 96 5.69 -19.67 -9.42
CA LEU A 96 4.36 -20.07 -9.85
C LEU A 96 4.15 -19.89 -11.36
N GLY A 97 3.41 -20.82 -11.94
CA GLY A 97 2.83 -20.69 -13.27
C GLY A 97 1.69 -19.67 -13.31
N GLU A 98 1.28 -19.28 -14.51
CA GLU A 98 0.29 -18.22 -14.72
C GLU A 98 -1.06 -18.51 -14.03
N GLN A 99 -1.57 -19.75 -14.13
CA GLN A 99 -2.83 -20.15 -13.51
C GLN A 99 -2.79 -20.07 -11.98
N GLU A 100 -1.65 -20.42 -11.38
CA GLU A 100 -1.42 -20.37 -9.95
C GLU A 100 -1.34 -18.93 -9.45
N ARG A 101 -0.75 -18.02 -10.24
CA ARG A 101 -0.73 -16.59 -9.92
C ARG A 101 -2.13 -15.96 -9.88
N TYR A 102 -3.03 -16.39 -10.76
CA TYR A 102 -4.45 -16.03 -10.65
C TYR A 102 -5.14 -16.70 -9.46
N ALA A 103 -4.73 -17.91 -9.07
CA ALA A 103 -5.24 -18.56 -7.88
C ALA A 103 -4.82 -17.83 -6.60
N VAL A 104 -3.58 -17.32 -6.54
CA VAL A 104 -3.07 -16.45 -5.47
C VAL A 104 -3.95 -15.22 -5.32
N ALA A 105 -4.26 -14.51 -6.41
CA ALA A 105 -5.14 -13.33 -6.36
C ALA A 105 -6.50 -13.63 -5.71
N ARG A 106 -7.17 -14.72 -6.13
CA ARG A 106 -8.44 -15.16 -5.53
C ARG A 106 -8.30 -15.57 -4.08
N LEU A 107 -7.18 -16.20 -3.72
CA LEU A 107 -6.91 -16.63 -2.35
C LEU A 107 -6.66 -15.41 -1.44
N VAL A 108 -5.88 -14.43 -1.90
CA VAL A 108 -5.68 -13.17 -1.19
C VAL A 108 -7.02 -12.50 -0.91
N GLY A 109 -7.92 -12.43 -1.89
CA GLY A 109 -9.27 -11.87 -1.66
C GLY A 109 -10.02 -12.59 -0.55
N ARG A 110 -10.09 -13.94 -0.61
CA ARG A 110 -10.74 -14.72 0.45
C ARG A 110 -10.12 -14.48 1.83
N LEU A 111 -8.80 -14.42 1.92
CA LEU A 111 -8.06 -14.21 3.18
C LEU A 111 -8.26 -12.80 3.73
N ALA A 112 -8.27 -11.79 2.86
CA ALA A 112 -8.53 -10.40 3.22
C ALA A 112 -9.93 -10.23 3.82
N HIS A 113 -10.94 -10.93 3.28
CA HIS A 113 -12.34 -10.86 3.72
C HIS A 113 -12.76 -11.86 4.79
N LEU A 114 -11.83 -12.63 5.36
CA LEU A 114 -12.17 -13.51 6.47
C LEU A 114 -12.84 -12.73 7.60
N PRO A 115 -13.91 -13.26 8.23
CA PRO A 115 -14.56 -12.59 9.35
C PRO A 115 -13.55 -12.18 10.41
N SER A 116 -13.72 -10.98 10.95
CA SER A 116 -12.93 -10.50 12.08
C SER A 116 -13.86 -10.18 13.24
N GLY A 117 -13.38 -10.28 14.47
CA GLY A 117 -14.14 -9.85 15.65
C GLY A 117 -14.33 -8.33 15.74
N LYS A 118 -13.73 -7.56 14.83
CA LYS A 118 -13.79 -6.10 14.78
C LYS A 118 -14.74 -5.63 13.67
N LYS A 119 -15.41 -4.51 13.92
CA LYS A 119 -16.37 -3.92 12.97
C LYS A 119 -15.69 -3.42 11.70
N GLU A 120 -14.50 -2.84 11.85
CA GLU A 120 -13.69 -2.26 10.77
C GLU A 120 -12.22 -2.66 11.01
N PRO A 121 -11.80 -3.88 10.60
CA PRO A 121 -10.44 -4.34 10.79
C PRO A 121 -9.47 -3.62 9.85
N VAL A 122 -8.29 -3.26 10.34
CA VAL A 122 -7.17 -2.78 9.52
C VAL A 122 -6.51 -3.97 8.84
N VAL A 123 -6.82 -4.15 7.56
CA VAL A 123 -6.22 -5.21 6.72
C VAL A 123 -5.10 -4.61 5.88
N MET A 124 -3.91 -5.21 5.98
CA MET A 124 -2.71 -4.85 5.23
C MET A 124 -2.34 -5.96 4.27
N LEU A 125 -2.27 -5.64 2.98
CA LEU A 125 -1.77 -6.52 1.94
C LEU A 125 -0.35 -6.11 1.57
N VAL A 126 0.56 -7.08 1.49
CA VAL A 126 1.95 -6.86 1.10
C VAL A 126 2.34 -7.94 0.10
N GLY A 127 2.89 -7.55 -1.05
CA GLY A 127 3.26 -8.54 -2.06
C GLY A 127 4.05 -7.98 -3.23
N PRO A 128 4.52 -8.88 -4.12
CA PRO A 128 5.43 -8.53 -5.18
C PRO A 128 4.78 -7.72 -6.29
N GLY A 129 5.53 -6.73 -6.76
CA GLY A 129 5.22 -5.95 -7.94
C GLY A 129 3.86 -5.26 -7.88
N ARG A 130 3.29 -5.09 -9.07
CA ARG A 130 2.08 -4.31 -9.28
C ARG A 130 0.83 -5.10 -8.94
N TRP A 131 0.06 -4.63 -7.97
CA TRP A 131 -1.25 -5.18 -7.68
C TRP A 131 -2.26 -4.74 -8.75
N GLY A 132 -3.23 -5.60 -9.06
CA GLY A 132 -4.24 -5.31 -10.07
C GLY A 132 -3.73 -5.30 -11.51
N THR A 133 -2.57 -5.89 -11.76
CA THR A 133 -2.02 -6.04 -13.10
C THR A 133 -2.79 -7.07 -13.94
N SER A 134 -2.93 -6.80 -15.24
CA SER A 134 -3.38 -7.81 -16.22
C SER A 134 -2.25 -8.74 -16.68
N THR A 135 -1.01 -8.45 -16.27
CA THR A 135 0.17 -9.26 -16.57
C THR A 135 0.74 -9.83 -15.26
N PRO A 136 0.39 -11.08 -14.89
CA PRO A 136 0.79 -11.68 -13.61
C PRO A 136 2.31 -11.85 -13.43
N ALA A 137 3.10 -11.68 -14.48
CA ALA A 137 4.56 -11.63 -14.38
C ALA A 137 5.11 -10.34 -13.75
N MET A 138 4.29 -9.30 -13.67
CA MET A 138 4.67 -7.99 -13.12
C MET A 138 4.10 -7.75 -11.72
N GLY A 139 3.33 -8.69 -11.16
CA GLY A 139 2.73 -8.58 -9.82
C GLY A 139 1.42 -9.34 -9.68
N VAL A 140 0.70 -9.10 -8.58
CA VAL A 140 -0.48 -9.90 -8.20
C VAL A 140 -1.75 -9.43 -8.94
N PRO A 141 -2.40 -10.29 -9.77
CA PRO A 141 -3.53 -9.92 -10.62
C PRO A 141 -4.86 -9.94 -9.84
N VAL A 142 -4.96 -9.19 -8.75
CA VAL A 142 -6.21 -9.02 -7.99
C VAL A 142 -7.23 -8.20 -8.76
N SER A 143 -8.51 -8.49 -8.55
CA SER A 143 -9.59 -7.58 -8.91
C SER A 143 -9.89 -6.62 -7.77
N PHE A 144 -10.64 -5.54 -8.05
CA PHE A 144 -11.16 -4.65 -7.01
C PHE A 144 -12.03 -5.35 -5.99
N ASN A 145 -12.78 -6.37 -6.42
CA ASN A 145 -13.61 -7.12 -5.51
C ASN A 145 -12.76 -7.91 -4.51
N ASP A 146 -11.56 -8.36 -4.90
CA ASP A 146 -10.65 -9.09 -4.02
C ASP A 146 -10.02 -8.18 -2.95
N ILE A 147 -9.80 -6.89 -3.23
CA ILE A 147 -9.18 -5.97 -2.28
C ILE A 147 -10.16 -5.01 -1.61
N LYS A 148 -11.46 -5.10 -1.91
CA LYS A 148 -12.46 -4.20 -1.34
C LYS A 148 -12.42 -4.22 0.20
N GLY A 149 -12.30 -3.06 0.84
CA GLY A 149 -12.24 -2.95 2.30
C GLY A 149 -10.87 -3.21 2.93
N VAL A 150 -9.85 -3.51 2.11
CA VAL A 150 -8.44 -3.45 2.55
C VAL A 150 -8.12 -2.02 2.96
N THR A 151 -7.31 -1.86 4.01
CA THR A 151 -6.92 -0.54 4.53
C THR A 151 -5.57 -0.09 3.98
N VAL A 152 -4.64 -1.04 3.82
CA VAL A 152 -3.26 -0.75 3.42
C VAL A 152 -2.84 -1.72 2.31
N LEU A 153 -2.30 -1.18 1.22
CA LEU A 153 -1.74 -1.95 0.11
C LEU A 153 -0.27 -1.59 -0.06
N VAL A 154 0.60 -2.60 0.01
CA VAL A 154 2.05 -2.42 -0.11
C VAL A 154 2.59 -3.20 -1.29
N GLU A 155 3.23 -2.49 -2.19
CA GLU A 155 3.93 -3.08 -3.33
C GLU A 155 5.41 -3.23 -3.00
N LEU A 156 5.91 -4.45 -3.15
CA LEU A 156 7.35 -4.71 -3.09
C LEU A 156 7.89 -4.50 -4.50
N ALA A 157 8.78 -3.52 -4.66
CA ALA A 157 9.50 -3.27 -5.91
C ALA A 157 10.61 -4.33 -6.13
N LEU A 158 10.23 -5.59 -5.97
CA LEU A 158 11.08 -6.76 -6.06
C LEU A 158 10.36 -7.81 -6.91
N MET A 159 10.92 -8.10 -8.08
CA MET A 159 10.57 -9.26 -8.90
C MET A 159 11.85 -10.01 -9.30
N HIS A 160 11.74 -11.09 -10.07
CA HIS A 160 12.88 -11.96 -10.38
C HIS A 160 14.07 -11.19 -10.99
N ALA A 161 15.29 -11.69 -10.75
CA ALA A 161 16.55 -11.37 -11.43
C ALA A 161 16.73 -9.91 -11.94
N GLY A 162 16.60 -8.93 -11.03
CA GLY A 162 16.91 -7.52 -11.33
C GLY A 162 15.83 -6.76 -12.12
N LEU A 163 14.63 -7.33 -12.24
CA LEU A 163 13.47 -6.61 -12.78
C LEU A 163 12.81 -5.85 -11.62
N VAL A 164 13.01 -4.53 -11.60
CA VAL A 164 12.28 -3.61 -10.73
C VAL A 164 10.97 -3.27 -11.45
N PRO A 165 9.81 -3.83 -11.02
CA PRO A 165 8.54 -3.52 -11.66
C PRO A 165 8.16 -2.07 -11.42
N ASP A 166 7.55 -1.44 -12.43
CA ASP A 166 6.85 -0.17 -12.22
C ASP A 166 5.71 -0.41 -11.22
N VAL A 167 5.79 0.29 -10.10
CA VAL A 167 4.74 0.32 -9.07
C VAL A 167 3.48 0.98 -9.64
N SER A 168 2.31 0.73 -9.04
CA SER A 168 1.00 1.19 -9.55
C SER A 168 0.82 2.70 -9.68
N LEU A 169 1.78 3.51 -9.21
CA LEU A 169 1.73 4.97 -9.23
C LEU A 169 1.48 5.52 -10.65
N GLY A 170 0.45 6.35 -10.80
CA GLY A 170 0.10 7.00 -12.08
C GLY A 170 -0.74 6.13 -13.03
N THR A 171 -1.37 5.08 -12.53
CA THR A 171 -2.19 4.16 -13.34
C THR A 171 -3.68 4.23 -13.00
N HIS A 172 -4.56 3.72 -13.88
CA HIS A 172 -6.01 3.65 -13.58
C HIS A 172 -6.30 2.93 -12.26
N PHE A 173 -5.60 1.81 -12.02
CA PHE A 173 -5.71 1.06 -10.78
C PHE A 173 -5.41 1.90 -9.54
N PHE A 174 -4.45 2.82 -9.64
CA PHE A 174 -4.10 3.70 -8.54
C PHE A 174 -5.20 4.74 -8.24
N ASN A 175 -5.89 5.25 -9.26
CA ASN A 175 -7.03 6.14 -9.02
C ASN A 175 -8.12 5.44 -8.21
N ASP A 176 -8.36 4.16 -8.51
CA ASP A 176 -9.32 3.33 -7.78
C ASP A 176 -8.89 3.10 -6.32
N LEU A 177 -7.59 2.88 -6.05
CA LEU A 177 -7.07 2.79 -4.68
C LEU A 177 -7.34 4.08 -3.88
N VAL A 178 -7.12 5.24 -4.51
CA VAL A 178 -7.39 6.55 -3.91
C VAL A 178 -8.89 6.72 -3.64
N GLU A 179 -9.76 6.29 -4.56
CA GLU A 179 -11.22 6.34 -4.37
C GLU A 179 -11.71 5.46 -3.22
N MET A 180 -11.02 4.36 -2.94
CA MET A 180 -11.32 3.46 -1.83
C MET A 180 -10.74 3.91 -0.48
N ASP A 181 -10.09 5.07 -0.41
CA ASP A 181 -9.41 5.58 0.79
C ASP A 181 -8.41 4.55 1.37
N MET A 182 -7.74 3.82 0.48
CA MET A 182 -6.67 2.88 0.83
C MET A 182 -5.34 3.63 0.97
N LEU A 183 -4.61 3.33 2.04
CA LEU A 183 -3.22 3.75 2.13
C LEU A 183 -2.37 2.87 1.22
N TYR A 184 -1.63 3.49 0.32
CA TYR A 184 -0.74 2.83 -0.62
C TYR A 184 0.70 3.24 -0.35
N PHE A 185 1.64 2.30 -0.39
CA PHE A 185 3.05 2.64 -0.50
C PHE A 185 3.88 1.53 -1.14
N ALA A 186 5.04 1.90 -1.67
CA ALA A 186 6.00 0.93 -2.18
C ALA A 186 7.21 0.79 -1.24
N VAL A 187 7.77 -0.41 -1.23
CA VAL A 187 9.03 -0.73 -0.55
C VAL A 187 10.05 -1.09 -1.62
N PHE A 188 11.22 -0.47 -1.59
CA PHE A 188 12.35 -0.78 -2.47
C PHE A 188 13.47 -1.39 -1.64
N PRO A 189 13.52 -2.72 -1.47
CA PRO A 189 14.52 -3.36 -0.61
C PRO A 189 15.98 -3.08 -1.00
N GLU A 190 16.24 -2.66 -2.24
CA GLU A 190 17.58 -2.30 -2.73
C GLU A 190 18.07 -0.91 -2.26
N ARG A 191 17.20 -0.09 -1.66
CA ARG A 191 17.59 1.23 -1.12
C ARG A 191 18.08 1.08 0.31
N ASP A 192 19.18 1.77 0.65
CA ASP A 192 19.86 1.67 1.95
C ASP A 192 18.95 1.92 3.17
N GLU A 193 17.97 2.83 3.06
CA GLU A 193 17.07 3.20 4.16
C GLU A 193 15.80 2.32 4.24
N CYS A 194 15.57 1.48 3.23
CA CYS A 194 14.44 0.57 3.17
C CYS A 194 14.82 -0.79 3.76
N CYS A 195 13.86 -1.44 4.43
CA CYS A 195 14.04 -2.81 4.86
C CYS A 195 12.76 -3.61 4.66
N LEU A 196 12.94 -4.89 4.36
CA LEU A 196 11.91 -5.92 4.40
C LEU A 196 12.55 -7.14 5.06
N SER A 197 12.04 -7.57 6.21
CA SER A 197 12.53 -8.76 6.91
C SER A 197 11.55 -9.91 6.69
N GLU A 198 11.87 -10.88 5.84
CA GLU A 198 11.06 -12.09 5.74
C GLU A 198 11.20 -12.97 7.00
N ASP A 199 12.38 -12.99 7.62
CA ASP A 199 12.62 -13.69 8.90
C ASP A 199 11.71 -13.20 10.03
N PHE A 200 11.25 -11.94 9.95
CA PHE A 200 10.27 -11.40 10.87
C PHE A 200 9.00 -12.25 10.91
N LEU A 201 8.53 -12.77 9.77
CA LEU A 201 7.27 -13.53 9.69
C LEU A 201 7.33 -14.79 10.58
N GLY A 202 8.45 -15.51 10.56
CA GLY A 202 8.66 -16.68 11.41
C GLY A 202 8.74 -16.35 12.90
N ARG A 203 9.29 -15.18 13.27
CA ARG A 203 9.29 -14.71 14.66
C ARG A 203 7.90 -14.25 15.10
N ALA A 204 7.23 -13.47 14.27
CA ALA A 204 5.90 -12.93 14.52
C ALA A 204 4.84 -14.02 14.65
N ALA A 205 4.97 -15.12 13.91
CA ALA A 205 4.12 -16.31 14.03
C ALA A 205 4.10 -16.95 15.44
N ARG A 206 5.06 -16.62 16.31
CA ARG A 206 5.08 -17.08 17.71
C ARG A 206 4.23 -16.24 18.65
N ALA A 207 3.97 -14.99 18.29
CA ALA A 207 3.21 -14.03 19.10
C ALA A 207 1.81 -13.74 18.51
N LEU A 208 1.67 -13.87 17.20
CA LEU A 208 0.45 -13.58 16.45
C LEU A 208 -0.27 -14.87 16.06
N ARG A 209 -1.57 -14.75 15.77
CA ARG A 209 -2.35 -15.86 15.25
C ARG A 209 -1.99 -16.07 13.78
N VAL A 210 -1.52 -17.28 13.44
CA VAL A 210 -1.29 -17.69 12.04
C VAL A 210 -2.60 -18.22 11.46
N VAL A 211 -2.96 -17.75 10.26
CA VAL A 211 -4.06 -18.33 9.48
C VAL A 211 -3.46 -19.12 8.33
N GLU A 212 -3.45 -20.44 8.47
CA GLU A 212 -2.86 -21.32 7.47
C GLU A 212 -3.81 -21.56 6.28
N PRO A 213 -3.34 -21.37 5.04
CA PRO A 213 -4.02 -21.90 3.87
C PRO A 213 -4.13 -23.43 3.90
N ASP A 214 -5.14 -23.98 3.20
CA ASP A 214 -5.42 -25.42 3.19
C ASP A 214 -4.37 -26.27 2.44
N ASP A 215 -3.61 -25.67 1.52
CA ASP A 215 -2.63 -26.36 0.66
C ASP A 215 -1.19 -25.94 0.98
N GLU A 216 -0.26 -26.89 0.94
CA GLU A 216 1.18 -26.66 1.15
C GLU A 216 1.78 -25.66 0.16
N LEU A 217 1.33 -25.66 -1.10
CA LEU A 217 1.76 -24.69 -2.10
C LEU A 217 1.41 -23.26 -1.65
N TRP A 218 0.20 -23.08 -1.10
CA TRP A 218 -0.27 -21.79 -0.64
C TRP A 218 0.39 -21.35 0.67
N ARG A 219 0.72 -22.29 1.56
CA ARG A 219 1.48 -21.99 2.80
C ARG A 219 2.87 -21.45 2.52
N ARG A 220 3.52 -21.90 1.44
CA ARG A 220 4.82 -21.36 0.99
C ARG A 220 4.71 -20.01 0.31
N THR A 221 3.56 -19.71 -0.28
CA THR A 221 3.35 -18.50 -1.07
C THR A 221 2.76 -17.35 -0.26
N ILE A 222 1.82 -17.65 0.63
CA ILE A 222 1.05 -16.65 1.38
C ILE A 222 1.18 -16.93 2.87
N THR A 223 1.61 -15.91 3.61
CA THR A 223 1.59 -15.89 5.07
C THR A 223 0.51 -14.94 5.55
N VAL A 224 -0.33 -15.40 6.47
CA VAL A 224 -1.37 -14.57 7.10
C VAL A 224 -1.17 -14.54 8.59
N LEU A 225 -1.04 -13.32 9.14
CA LEU A 225 -0.84 -13.06 10.55
C LEU A 225 -1.94 -12.13 11.05
N GLU A 226 -2.50 -12.43 12.22
CA GLU A 226 -3.49 -11.58 12.88
C GLU A 226 -3.05 -11.15 14.28
N SER A 227 -3.26 -9.88 14.56
CA SER A 227 -3.06 -9.31 15.90
C SER A 227 -4.12 -9.81 16.87
N GLY A 228 -3.70 -10.02 18.12
CA GLY A 228 -4.58 -10.54 19.18
C GLY A 228 -3.92 -10.41 20.56
N ASP A 229 -4.37 -11.21 21.50
CA ASP A 229 -3.93 -11.08 22.91
C ASP A 229 -2.45 -11.39 23.13
N GLY A 230 -1.81 -12.13 22.22
CA GLY A 230 -0.39 -12.53 22.30
C GLY A 230 0.61 -11.52 21.72
N GLY A 231 0.14 -10.53 20.95
CA GLY A 231 0.98 -9.56 20.25
C GLY A 231 0.20 -8.71 19.25
N GLU A 232 0.72 -7.52 18.95
CA GLU A 232 0.06 -6.56 18.07
C GLU A 232 1.05 -6.05 17.00
N LEU A 233 0.68 -6.21 15.72
CA LEU A 233 1.34 -5.52 14.62
C LEU A 233 0.90 -4.06 14.61
N ARG A 234 1.85 -3.14 14.43
CA ARG A 234 1.56 -1.71 14.28
C ARG A 234 2.17 -1.18 13.00
N LEU A 235 1.40 -0.34 12.32
CA LEU A 235 1.86 0.45 11.19
C LEU A 235 1.88 1.91 11.61
N TYR A 236 2.99 2.57 11.32
CA TYR A 236 3.08 4.02 11.23
C TYR A 236 3.45 4.36 9.79
N ALA A 237 2.63 5.16 9.12
CA ALA A 237 2.87 5.62 7.77
C ALA A 237 2.53 7.10 7.67
N ASP A 238 3.52 7.91 7.31
CA ASP A 238 3.40 9.33 7.10
C ASP A 238 3.58 9.64 5.61
N ALA A 239 2.47 9.95 4.95
CA ALA A 239 2.43 10.35 3.55
C ALA A 239 3.02 11.76 3.31
N THR A 240 3.12 12.61 4.33
CA THR A 240 3.79 13.91 4.18
C THR A 240 5.31 13.76 4.30
N ALA A 241 5.77 13.02 5.31
CA ALA A 241 7.20 12.74 5.47
C ALA A 241 7.74 11.64 4.54
N GLN A 242 6.85 10.97 3.79
CA GLN A 242 7.15 9.81 2.95
C GLN A 242 7.89 8.72 3.74
N ARG A 243 7.40 8.37 4.94
CA ARG A 243 8.02 7.33 5.77
C ARG A 243 7.01 6.34 6.30
N ALA A 244 7.29 5.05 6.19
CA ALA A 244 6.50 4.01 6.84
C ALA A 244 7.37 3.03 7.61
N LEU A 245 6.81 2.53 8.72
CA LEU A 245 7.39 1.55 9.61
C LEU A 245 6.29 0.59 10.06
N CYS A 246 6.48 -0.70 9.82
CA CYS A 246 5.62 -1.76 10.36
C CYS A 246 6.44 -2.65 11.29
N TYR A 247 5.93 -2.90 12.49
CA TYR A 247 6.64 -3.64 13.53
C TYR A 247 5.71 -4.41 14.46
N LEU A 248 6.27 -5.38 15.18
CA LEU A 248 5.59 -6.08 16.28
C LEU A 248 5.81 -5.31 17.60
N ALA A 249 4.72 -4.86 18.23
CA ALA A 249 4.77 -4.18 19.53
C ALA A 249 5.18 -5.14 20.66
#